data_AF-A0A7Y4X710-F1
#
_entry.id   AF-A0A7Y4X710-F1
#
_cell.length_a   1.000
_cell.length_b   1.000
_cell.length_c   1.000
_cell.angle_alpha   90.00
_cell.angle_beta   90.00
_cell.angle_gamma   90.00
#
_symmetry.space_group_name_H-M   'P 1'
#
loop_
_entity.id
_entity.type
_entity.pdbx_description
1 polymer ?
#
loop_
_entity_poly.entity_id
_entity_poly.type
_entity_poly.pdbx_seq_one_letter_code
_entity_poly.pdbx_strand_id
1 'polypeptide(L)' 'QTEAEECFLQAIAVAQEQHAKSWELRASTSLARLWQSQGKKTEAHRLLSDVYNWFTEGFDTKDLKEAKALLEELSH' A
#
# COMPACT_ATOMS: atom_id res chain seq x y z
N GLN A 1 -8.29 16.60 -4.68
CA GLN A 1 -7.91 15.41 -3.87
C GLN A 1 -7.61 14.18 -4.74
N THR A 2 -7.82 14.22 -6.06
CA THR A 2 -7.48 13.15 -7.01
C THR A 2 -6.00 13.14 -7.45
N GLU A 3 -5.34 14.29 -7.50
CA GLU A 3 -3.91 14.35 -7.92
C GLU A 3 -2.98 13.50 -7.05
N ALA A 4 -3.24 13.41 -5.74
CA ALA A 4 -2.46 12.57 -4.84
C ALA A 4 -2.68 11.08 -5.12
N GLU A 5 -3.94 10.68 -5.40
CA GLU A 5 -4.28 9.31 -5.78
C GLU A 5 -3.61 8.91 -7.09
N GLU A 6 -3.70 9.76 -8.13
CA GLU A 6 -3.06 9.54 -9.42
C GLU A 6 -1.54 9.46 -9.31
N CYS A 7 -0.91 10.31 -8.49
CA CYS A 7 0.52 10.28 -8.24
C CYS A 7 0.97 8.96 -7.59
N PHE A 8 0.23 8.46 -6.60
CA PHE A 8 0.54 7.17 -5.99
C PHE A 8 0.31 6.00 -6.94
N LEU A 9 -0.75 6.01 -7.74
CA LEU A 9 -0.99 4.99 -8.75
C LEU A 9 0.14 4.94 -9.79
N GLN A 10 0.62 6.10 -10.24
CA GLN A 10 1.76 6.17 -11.15
C GLN A 10 3.04 5.66 -10.49
N ALA A 11 3.29 6.00 -9.22
CA ALA A 11 4.43 5.47 -8.48
C ALA A 11 4.39 3.94 -8.31
N ILE A 12 3.20 3.38 -8.07
CA ILE A 12 2.98 1.92 -8.00
C ILE A 12 3.29 1.28 -9.36
N ALA A 13 2.77 1.84 -10.46
CA ALA A 13 3.03 1.32 -11.81
C ALA A 13 4.53 1.32 -12.14
N VAL A 14 5.22 2.43 -11.88
CA VAL A 14 6.67 2.56 -12.11
C VAL A 14 7.47 1.61 -11.22
N ALA A 15 7.04 1.36 -9.98
CA ALA A 15 7.67 0.39 -9.09
C ALA A 15 7.46 -1.06 -9.57
N GLN A 16 6.27 -1.37 -10.11
CA GLN A 16 5.98 -2.67 -10.70
C GLN A 16 6.84 -2.93 -11.94
N GLU A 17 6.98 -1.95 -12.84
CA GLU A 17 7.84 -2.04 -14.04
C GLU A 17 9.31 -2.27 -13.67
N GLN A 18 9.79 -1.63 -12.60
CA GLN A 18 11.17 -1.78 -12.12
C GLN A 18 11.37 -3.00 -11.21
N HIS A 19 10.34 -3.83 -10.99
CA HIS A 19 10.34 -4.92 -10.01
C HIS A 19 10.77 -4.47 -8.60
N ALA A 20 10.53 -3.20 -8.28
CA ALA A 20 10.98 -2.51 -7.08
C ALA A 20 9.96 -2.67 -5.95
N LYS A 21 9.85 -3.90 -5.41
CA LYS A 21 8.75 -4.31 -4.54
C LYS A 21 8.64 -3.51 -3.24
N SER A 22 9.76 -3.15 -2.62
CA SER A 22 9.75 -2.29 -1.43
C SER A 22 9.17 -0.90 -1.71
N TRP A 23 9.41 -0.36 -2.91
CA TRP A 23 8.84 0.92 -3.33
C TRP A 23 7.36 0.81 -3.66
N GLU A 24 6.94 -0.30 -4.28
CA GLU A 24 5.53 -0.63 -4.52
C GLU A 24 4.76 -0.67 -3.19
N LEU A 25 5.29 -1.38 -2.18
CA LEU A 25 4.67 -1.47 -0.85
C LEU A 25 4.50 -0.10 -0.19
N ARG A 26 5.53 0.75 -0.25
CA ARG A 26 5.51 2.08 0.36
C ARG A 26 4.49 3.01 -0.32
N ALA A 27 4.40 2.97 -1.65
CA ALA A 27 3.41 3.74 -2.40
C ALA A 27 1.99 3.23 -2.12
N SER A 28 1.77 1.92 -2.12
CA SER A 28 0.48 1.29 -1.80
C SER A 28 0.02 1.57 -0.37
N THR A 29 0.94 1.58 0.61
CA THR A 29 0.64 1.95 2.00
C THR A 29 0.17 3.41 2.10
N SER A 30 0.83 4.32 1.37
CA SER A 30 0.47 5.74 1.34
C SER A 30 -0.90 5.96 0.69
N LEU A 31 -1.18 5.26 -0.42
CA LEU A 31 -2.48 5.29 -1.09
C LEU A 31 -3.59 4.70 -0.21
N ALA A 32 -3.32 3.60 0.48
CA ALA A 32 -4.27 2.98 1.40
C ALA A 32 -4.65 3.93 2.56
N ARG A 33 -3.70 4.70 3.11
CA ARG A 33 -4.02 5.74 4.13
C ARG A 33 -4.89 6.85 3.55
N LEU A 34 -4.62 7.29 2.32
CA LEU A 34 -5.45 8.28 1.66
C LEU A 34 -6.89 7.77 1.50
N TRP A 35 -7.06 6.54 1.01
CA TRP A 35 -8.38 5.91 0.87
C TRP A 35 -9.09 5.65 2.20
N GLN A 36 -8.35 5.28 3.25
CA GLN A 36 -8.88 5.19 4.62
C GLN A 36 -9.52 6.52 5.04
N SER A 37 -8.83 7.65 4.82
CA SER A 37 -9.34 8.99 5.16
C SER A 37 -10.56 9.41 4.34
N GLN A 38 -10.74 8.82 3.16
CA GLN A 38 -11.90 9.03 2.28
C GLN A 38 -13.06 8.05 2.56
N GLY A 39 -12.92 7.16 3.55
CA GLY A 39 -13.91 6.13 3.87
C GLY A 39 -13.89 4.90 2.95
N LYS A 40 -12.95 4.82 1.99
CA LYS A 40 -12.77 3.70 1.05
C LYS A 40 -11.92 2.58 1.68
N LYS A 41 -12.33 2.10 2.85
CA LYS A 41 -11.55 1.12 3.64
C LYS A 41 -11.37 -0.22 2.89
N THR A 42 -12.40 -0.69 2.20
CA THR A 42 -12.37 -1.97 1.48
C THR A 42 -11.35 -1.95 0.34
N GLU A 43 -11.33 -0.87 -0.45
CA GLU A 43 -10.39 -0.67 -1.55
C GLU A 43 -8.96 -0.54 -1.03
N ALA A 44 -8.77 0.22 0.06
CA ALA A 44 -7.48 0.35 0.75
C ALA A 44 -6.96 -1.01 1.23
N HIS A 45 -7.81 -1.80 1.86
CA HIS A 45 -7.45 -3.12 2.37
C HIS A 45 -7.06 -4.07 1.24
N ARG A 46 -7.86 -4.12 0.17
CA ARG A 46 -7.60 -4.98 -0.98
C ARG A 46 -6.26 -4.66 -1.64
N LEU A 47 -6.02 -3.39 -1.97
CA LEU A 47 -4.77 -2.94 -2.60
C LEU A 47 -3.56 -3.31 -1.74
N LEU A 48 -3.61 -2.98 -0.45
CA LEU A 48 -2.48 -3.19 0.44
C LEU A 48 -2.22 -4.68 0.70
N SER A 49 -3.28 -5.49 0.81
CA SER A 49 -3.19 -6.93 1.04
C SER A 49 -2.55 -7.64 -0.15
N ASP A 50 -2.93 -7.27 -1.38
CA ASP A 50 -2.38 -7.85 -2.61
C ASP A 50 -0.84 -7.65 -2.69
N VAL A 51 -0.37 -6.45 -2.33
CA VAL A 51 1.07 -6.14 -2.33
C VAL A 51 1.79 -6.77 -1.13
N TYR A 52 1.19 -6.73 0.07
CA TYR A 52 1.76 -7.30 1.28
C TYR A 52 1.96 -8.81 1.19
N ASN A 53 0.99 -9.54 0.62
CA ASN A 53 1.04 -11.00 0.46
C ASN A 53 2.11 -11.48 -0.55
N TRP A 54 2.65 -10.58 -1.37
CA TRP A 54 3.77 -10.92 -2.25
C TRP A 54 5.07 -11.13 -1.49
N PHE A 55 5.21 -10.49 -0.32
CA PHE A 55 6.39 -10.65 0.52
C PHE A 55 6.29 -11.94 1.33
N THR A 56 7.26 -12.82 1.16
CA THR A 56 7.41 -14.04 1.98
C THR A 56 8.45 -13.88 3.10
N GLU A 57 9.28 -12.84 3.01
CA GLU A 57 10.39 -12.54 3.91
C GLU A 57 10.50 -11.02 4.12
N GLY A 58 11.29 -10.60 5.13
CA GLY A 58 11.53 -9.18 5.39
C GLY A 58 10.46 -8.48 6.23
N PHE A 59 9.55 -9.23 6.86
CA PHE A 59 8.50 -8.69 7.77
C PHE A 59 9.06 -7.89 8.96
N ASP A 60 10.36 -7.96 9.22
CA ASP A 60 11.03 -7.12 10.20
C ASP A 60 11.33 -5.69 9.74
N THR A 61 11.24 -5.43 8.44
CA THR A 61 11.43 -4.10 7.87
C THR A 61 10.32 -3.15 8.28
N LYS A 62 10.67 -1.87 8.36
CA LYS A 62 9.74 -0.81 8.77
C LYS A 62 8.53 -0.74 7.84
N ASP A 63 8.73 -0.82 6.52
CA ASP A 63 7.65 -0.71 5.54
C ASP A 63 6.64 -1.86 5.67
N LEU A 64 7.09 -3.11 5.90
CA LEU A 64 6.18 -4.24 6.13
C LEU A 64 5.46 -4.17 7.47
N LYS A 65 6.12 -3.70 8.53
CA LYS A 65 5.46 -3.46 9.84
C LYS A 65 4.36 -2.41 9.73
N GLU A 66 4.62 -1.32 9.02
CA GLU A 66 3.63 -0.25 8.80
C GLU A 66 2.46 -0.72 7.93
N ALA A 67 2.73 -1.48 6.87
CA ALA A 67 1.69 -2.05 6.01
C ALA A 67 0.78 -3.02 6.78
N LYS A 68 1.36 -3.88 7.64
CA LYS A 68 0.60 -4.78 8.49
C LYS A 68 -0.32 -4.03 9.46
N ALA A 69 0.21 -3.05 10.17
CA ALA A 69 -0.57 -2.26 11.12
C ALA A 69 -1.77 -1.58 10.43
N LEU A 70 -1.56 -1.04 9.22
CA LEU A 70 -2.62 -0.44 8.43
C LEU A 70 -3.66 -1.47 7.95
N LEU A 71 -3.25 -2.68 7.56
CA LEU A 71 -4.19 -3.77 7.22
C LEU A 71 -5.09 -4.14 8.41
N GLU A 72 -4.52 -4.19 9.62
CA GLU A 72 -5.27 -4.47 10.85
C GLU A 72 -6.27 -3.33 11.14
N GLU A 73 -5.88 -2.07 10.97
CA GLU A 73 -6.78 -0.90 11.12
C GLU A 73 -7.92 -0.88 10.08
N LEU A 74 -7.66 -1.33 8.86
CA LEU A 74 -8.63 -1.34 7.76
C LEU A 74 -9.64 -2.49 7.87
N SER A 75 -9.30 -3.53 8.63
CA SER A 75 -10.14 -4.69 8.90
C SER A 75 -11.15 -4.47 10.05
N HIS A 76 -11.07 -3.32 10.73
CA HIS A 76 -11.91 -2.92 11.87
C HIS A 76 -12.88 -1.78 11.48
#